data_AF-A0A161YFN1-F1
#
_entry.id   AF-A0A161YFN1-F1
#
_cell.length_a   1.000
_cell.length_b   1.000
_cell.length_c   1.000
_cell.angle_alpha   90.00
_cell.angle_beta   90.00
_cell.angle_gamma   90.00
#
_symmetry.space_group_name_H-M   'P 1'
#
loop_
_entity.id
_entity.type
_entity.pdbx_description
1 polymer ?
#
loop_
_entity_poly.entity_id
_entity_poly.type
_entity_poly.pdbx_seq_one_letter_code
_entity_poly.pdbx_strand_id
1 'polypeptide(L)'
;MINDLYSKIGSILKEWCKNRASKNGDINYSPNNSEGDRFIGFSTQVIESILPPLEGSKIKWKRGVYILYQIDSKFDHKTRVDTVNISCVINNVGLSPSGKEFCEFLITTVGEDIKENWITKKLKTWNVRKCTENEELETIKADINSTLNSILENDIINFEREFLKPILKKNE
;
A
#
# COMPACT_ATOMS: atom_id res chain seq x y z
N MET A 1 21.82 8.97 -17.51
CA MET A 1 21.92 8.14 -16.29
C MET A 1 21.05 8.76 -15.19
N ILE A 2 19.74 8.56 -15.27
CA ILE A 2 18.77 8.92 -14.22
C ILE A 2 17.99 7.62 -14.03
N ASN A 3 18.36 6.75 -13.07
CA ASN A 3 17.57 5.56 -12.69
C ASN A 3 18.16 4.70 -11.55
N ASP A 4 19.37 4.98 -11.04
CA ASP A 4 20.01 4.07 -10.08
C ASP A 4 19.39 4.14 -8.69
N LEU A 5 19.23 5.33 -8.09
CA LEU A 5 18.62 5.46 -6.76
C LEU A 5 17.18 4.95 -6.72
N TYR A 6 16.39 5.27 -7.75
CA TYR A 6 14.99 4.85 -7.86
C TYR A 6 14.84 3.32 -7.87
N SER A 7 15.63 2.62 -8.69
CA SER A 7 15.58 1.14 -8.74
C SER A 7 16.12 0.49 -7.45
N LYS A 8 17.11 1.12 -6.81
CA LYS A 8 17.63 0.72 -5.51
C LYS A 8 16.59 0.84 -4.40
N ILE A 9 15.84 1.94 -4.34
CA ILE A 9 14.73 2.12 -3.40
C ILE A 9 13.66 1.05 -3.63
N GLY A 10 13.24 0.83 -4.89
CA GLY A 10 12.27 -0.22 -5.21
C GLY A 10 12.74 -1.61 -4.78
N SER A 11 14.04 -1.91 -4.88
CA SER A 11 14.63 -3.16 -4.41
C SER A 11 14.59 -3.29 -2.88
N ILE A 12 14.94 -2.22 -2.15
CA ILE A 12 14.84 -2.17 -0.67
C ILE A 12 13.41 -2.46 -0.22
N LEU A 13 12.42 -1.82 -0.85
CA LEU A 13 11.01 -1.98 -0.49
C LEU A 13 10.50 -3.41 -0.75
N LYS A 14 10.89 -4.02 -1.88
CA LYS A 14 10.56 -5.43 -2.18
C LYS A 14 11.21 -6.38 -1.17
N GLU A 15 12.46 -6.12 -0.78
CA GLU A 15 13.18 -6.90 0.22
C GLU A 15 12.48 -6.81 1.58
N TRP A 16 12.06 -5.61 1.99
CA TRP A 16 11.30 -5.40 3.22
C TRP A 16 9.99 -6.20 3.22
N CYS A 17 9.18 -6.12 2.17
CA CYS A 17 7.93 -6.88 2.07
C CYS A 17 8.17 -8.41 2.10
N LYS A 18 9.18 -8.90 1.38
CA LYS A 18 9.54 -10.34 1.42
C LYS A 18 9.94 -10.78 2.82
N ASN A 19 10.74 -9.98 3.51
CA ASN A 19 11.19 -10.29 4.87
C ASN A 19 10.00 -10.33 5.84
N ARG A 20 9.12 -9.31 5.84
CA ARG A 20 7.94 -9.30 6.72
C ARG A 20 7.03 -10.50 6.45
N ALA A 21 6.70 -10.78 5.18
CA ALA A 21 5.84 -11.90 4.84
C ALA A 21 6.43 -13.27 5.20
N SER A 22 7.73 -13.49 4.98
CA SER A 22 8.36 -14.81 5.20
C SER A 22 8.84 -15.05 6.63
N LYS A 23 9.26 -14.01 7.36
CA LYS A 23 9.85 -14.15 8.70
C LYS A 23 8.86 -13.83 9.82
N ASN A 24 8.05 -12.79 9.63
CA ASN A 24 7.13 -12.31 10.67
C ASN A 24 5.71 -12.85 10.44
N GLY A 25 5.32 -13.03 9.18
CA GLY A 25 3.98 -13.53 8.81
C GLY A 25 2.85 -12.55 9.12
N ASP A 26 3.17 -11.27 9.30
CA ASP A 26 2.22 -10.19 9.64
C ASP A 26 1.63 -9.47 8.42
N ILE A 27 2.25 -9.65 7.26
CA ILE A 27 1.72 -9.19 5.97
C ILE A 27 1.66 -10.35 4.98
N ASN A 28 0.72 -10.25 4.06
CA ASN A 28 0.62 -11.12 2.90
C ASN A 28 1.18 -10.37 1.69
N TYR A 29 2.30 -10.87 1.17
CA TYR A 29 2.99 -10.26 0.04
C TYR A 29 3.15 -11.25 -1.11
N SER A 30 2.79 -10.81 -2.33
CA SER A 30 3.13 -11.51 -3.56
C SER A 30 3.81 -10.55 -4.54
N PRO A 31 4.91 -10.94 -5.20
CA PRO A 31 5.56 -10.11 -6.21
C PRO A 31 4.63 -9.71 -7.38
N ASN A 32 3.57 -10.48 -7.63
CA ASN A 32 2.58 -10.15 -8.65
C ASN A 32 1.71 -8.93 -8.28
N ASN A 33 1.75 -8.51 -7.02
CA ASN A 33 1.03 -7.35 -6.47
C ASN A 33 1.84 -6.06 -6.63
N SER A 34 3.03 -6.16 -7.23
CA SER A 34 3.92 -5.04 -7.48
C SER A 34 3.92 -4.67 -8.97
N GLU A 35 3.89 -3.38 -9.27
CA GLU A 35 4.07 -2.85 -10.63
C GLU A 35 5.44 -2.17 -10.73
N GLY A 36 6.41 -2.91 -11.26
CA GLY A 36 7.79 -2.45 -11.40
C GLY A 36 8.46 -2.20 -10.05
N ASP A 37 9.27 -1.15 -9.98
CA ASP A 37 9.94 -0.66 -8.76
C ASP A 37 9.14 0.47 -8.08
N ARG A 38 7.98 0.83 -8.64
CA ARG A 38 7.21 2.02 -8.26
C ARG A 38 6.16 1.74 -7.20
N PHE A 39 5.49 0.62 -7.37
CA PHE A 39 4.28 0.26 -6.65
C PHE A 39 4.47 -1.13 -6.09
N ILE A 40 4.50 -1.24 -4.77
CA ILE A 40 4.71 -2.51 -4.07
C ILE A 40 3.52 -2.73 -3.16
N GLY A 41 2.65 -3.65 -3.55
CA GLY A 41 1.42 -3.95 -2.83
C GLY A 41 1.57 -5.14 -1.87
N PHE A 42 0.98 -5.01 -0.68
CA PHE A 42 0.79 -6.09 0.28
C PHE A 42 -0.57 -5.95 0.98
N SER A 43 -1.04 -7.01 1.62
CA SER A 43 -2.26 -7.04 2.45
C SER A 43 -1.93 -7.46 3.88
N THR A 44 -2.90 -7.28 4.76
CA THR A 44 -2.91 -7.86 6.12
C THR A 44 -4.10 -8.81 6.23
N GLN A 45 -4.14 -9.61 7.30
CA GLN A 45 -5.29 -10.47 7.58
C GLN A 45 -6.60 -9.68 7.74
N VAL A 46 -6.55 -8.48 8.32
CA VAL A 46 -7.74 -7.64 8.49
C VAL A 46 -8.27 -7.19 7.13
N ILE A 47 -7.38 -6.71 6.25
CA ILE A 47 -7.75 -6.31 4.90
C ILE A 47 -8.39 -7.45 4.11
N GLU A 48 -7.79 -8.65 4.15
CA GLU A 48 -8.32 -9.83 3.46
C GLU A 48 -9.67 -10.30 4.03
N SER A 49 -9.95 -10.04 5.30
CA SER A 49 -11.26 -10.35 5.91
C SER A 49 -12.39 -9.41 5.46
N ILE A 50 -12.08 -8.19 5.01
CA ILE A 50 -13.08 -7.18 4.62
C ILE A 50 -13.59 -7.42 3.20
N LEU A 51 -12.67 -7.65 2.28
CA LEU A 51 -12.97 -7.96 0.89
C LEU A 51 -11.98 -9.03 0.45
N PRO A 52 -12.30 -10.32 0.63
CA PRO A 52 -11.43 -11.39 0.20
C PRO A 52 -11.25 -11.30 -1.33
N PRO A 53 -10.06 -11.63 -1.85
CA PRO A 53 -9.85 -11.69 -3.29
C PRO A 53 -10.88 -12.64 -3.93
N LEU A 54 -11.52 -12.22 -5.02
CA LEU A 54 -12.53 -13.04 -5.71
C LEU A 54 -11.93 -14.38 -6.13
N GLU A 55 -12.44 -15.47 -5.55
CA GLU A 55 -12.04 -16.83 -5.90
C GLU A 55 -12.17 -17.07 -7.42
N GLY A 56 -11.15 -17.69 -8.00
CA GLY A 56 -11.15 -18.04 -9.43
C GLY A 56 -10.80 -16.89 -10.39
N SER A 57 -10.56 -15.67 -9.90
CA SER A 57 -10.01 -14.63 -10.76
C SER A 57 -8.56 -14.98 -11.16
N LYS A 58 -8.37 -15.45 -12.40
CA LYS A 58 -7.04 -15.57 -13.06
C LYS A 58 -6.31 -14.22 -13.17
N ILE A 59 -6.90 -13.16 -12.66
CA ILE A 59 -6.35 -11.83 -12.54
C ILE A 59 -5.38 -11.87 -11.36
N LYS A 60 -4.16 -12.38 -11.64
CA LYS A 60 -2.95 -11.99 -10.90
C LYS A 60 -3.07 -10.51 -10.56
N TRP A 61 -2.69 -10.13 -9.34
CA TRP A 61 -2.86 -8.83 -8.66
C TRP A 61 -2.50 -7.54 -9.43
N LYS A 62 -2.97 -7.43 -10.67
CA LYS A 62 -2.58 -6.42 -11.65
C LYS A 62 -3.73 -5.48 -11.94
N ARG A 63 -5.01 -5.90 -11.89
CA ARG A 63 -6.21 -5.04 -12.13
C ARG A 63 -7.54 -5.66 -11.65
N GLY A 64 -7.63 -6.20 -10.43
CA GLY A 64 -8.88 -6.83 -9.98
C GLY A 64 -9.09 -6.74 -8.48
N VAL A 65 -9.71 -5.63 -8.03
CA VAL A 65 -10.39 -5.41 -6.75
C VAL A 65 -9.78 -6.01 -5.48
N TYR A 66 -9.21 -5.16 -4.62
CA TYR A 66 -9.08 -5.41 -3.18
C TYR A 66 -8.56 -4.13 -2.52
N ILE A 67 -8.97 -3.89 -1.27
CA ILE A 67 -8.27 -2.91 -0.43
C ILE A 67 -6.87 -3.47 -0.19
N LEU A 68 -5.82 -2.66 -0.23
CA LEU A 68 -4.45 -3.11 0.05
C LEU A 68 -3.58 -1.96 0.56
N TYR A 69 -2.42 -2.31 1.09
CA TYR A 69 -1.36 -1.35 1.37
C TYR A 69 -0.38 -1.28 0.22
N GLN A 70 -0.22 -0.10 -0.34
CA GLN A 70 0.66 0.19 -1.47
C GLN A 70 1.79 1.09 -1.01
N ILE A 71 3.03 0.65 -1.21
CA ILE A 71 4.20 1.52 -1.07
C ILE A 71 4.51 2.14 -2.44
N ASP A 72 4.47 3.47 -2.48
CA ASP A 72 4.74 4.31 -3.64
C ASP A 72 6.11 4.95 -3.51
N SER A 73 6.99 4.77 -4.50
CA SER A 73 8.18 5.61 -4.68
C SER A 73 7.94 6.56 -5.85
N LYS A 74 8.00 7.88 -5.62
CA LYS A 74 7.78 8.90 -6.65
C LYS A 74 9.00 9.81 -6.74
N PHE A 75 9.75 9.64 -7.82
CA PHE A 75 10.83 10.56 -8.18
C PHE A 75 10.28 11.84 -8.81
N ASP A 76 10.69 12.98 -8.27
CA ASP A 76 10.48 14.30 -8.85
C ASP A 76 11.74 14.74 -9.61
N HIS A 77 11.63 14.84 -10.93
CA HIS A 77 12.74 15.23 -11.81
C HIS A 77 13.22 16.67 -11.60
N LYS A 78 12.37 17.57 -11.07
CA LYS A 78 12.75 18.98 -10.84
C LYS A 78 13.54 19.14 -9.56
N THR A 79 13.09 18.48 -8.49
CA THR A 79 13.72 18.57 -7.17
C THR A 79 14.78 17.50 -6.94
N ARG A 80 14.83 16.47 -7.80
CA ARG A 80 15.74 15.30 -7.68
C ARG A 80 15.53 14.57 -6.36
N VAL A 81 14.28 14.55 -5.89
CA VAL A 81 13.86 13.90 -4.64
C VAL A 81 12.97 12.71 -4.97
N ASP A 82 13.24 11.57 -4.36
CA ASP A 82 12.34 10.43 -4.34
C ASP A 82 11.51 10.43 -3.06
N THR A 83 10.19 10.47 -3.18
CA THR A 83 9.30 10.41 -2.02
C THR A 83 8.71 9.00 -1.90
N VAL A 84 8.95 8.37 -0.75
CA VAL A 84 8.39 7.08 -0.40
C VAL A 84 7.20 7.30 0.53
N ASN A 85 6.05 6.75 0.14
CA ASN A 85 4.82 6.77 0.94
C ASN A 85 4.24 5.37 1.01
N ILE A 86 3.49 5.08 2.08
CA ILE A 86 2.61 3.93 2.15
C ILE A 86 1.17 4.43 2.17
N SER A 87 0.30 3.82 1.39
CA SER A 87 -1.11 4.20 1.28
C SER A 87 -2.01 2.98 1.43
N CYS A 88 -3.07 3.09 2.22
CA CYS A 88 -4.19 2.17 2.11
C CYS A 88 -5.01 2.59 0.88
N VAL A 89 -5.11 1.72 -0.11
CA VAL A 89 -5.78 2.02 -1.38
C VAL A 89 -6.97 1.09 -1.60
N ILE A 90 -7.98 1.59 -2.30
CA ILE A 90 -9.20 0.86 -2.65
C ILE A 90 -9.51 1.04 -4.14
N ASN A 91 -9.97 -0.03 -4.79
CA ASN A 91 -10.34 -0.04 -6.20
C ASN A 91 -11.66 -0.80 -6.35
N ASN A 92 -12.63 -0.23 -7.07
CA ASN A 92 -13.97 -0.77 -7.24
C ASN A 92 -14.23 -1.39 -8.63
N VAL A 93 -13.21 -1.50 -9.48
CA VAL A 93 -13.34 -2.00 -10.87
C VAL A 93 -13.68 -3.48 -10.89
N GLY A 94 -14.86 -3.82 -11.41
CA GLY A 94 -15.31 -5.22 -11.54
C GLY A 94 -16.07 -5.73 -10.32
N LEU A 95 -16.37 -4.88 -9.34
CA LEU A 95 -17.27 -5.22 -8.24
C LEU A 95 -18.74 -5.29 -8.70
N SER A 96 -19.52 -6.14 -8.01
CA SER A 96 -20.99 -6.08 -8.04
C SER A 96 -21.47 -4.70 -7.57
N PRO A 97 -22.73 -4.32 -7.88
CA PRO A 97 -23.31 -3.08 -7.36
C PRO A 97 -23.17 -2.94 -5.84
N SER A 98 -23.48 -4.00 -5.08
CA SER A 98 -23.32 -4.02 -3.61
C SER A 98 -21.87 -3.84 -3.15
N GLY A 99 -20.90 -4.44 -3.85
CA GLY A 99 -19.48 -4.24 -3.54
C GLY A 99 -19.02 -2.82 -3.82
N LYS A 100 -19.53 -2.20 -4.91
CA LYS A 100 -19.23 -0.79 -5.23
C LYS A 100 -19.80 0.16 -4.17
N GLU A 101 -21.04 -0.06 -3.76
CA GLU A 101 -21.69 0.70 -2.67
C GLU A 101 -20.88 0.59 -1.37
N PHE A 102 -20.42 -0.61 -1.02
CA PHE A 102 -19.56 -0.81 0.14
C PHE A 102 -18.22 -0.07 0.01
N CYS A 103 -17.56 -0.12 -1.15
CA CYS A 103 -16.34 0.66 -1.38
C CYS A 103 -16.61 2.17 -1.26
N GLU A 104 -17.70 2.67 -1.84
CA GLU A 104 -18.10 4.08 -1.76
C GLU A 104 -18.38 4.51 -0.32
N PHE A 105 -19.01 3.64 0.47
CA PHE A 105 -19.19 3.85 1.91
C PHE A 105 -17.86 3.98 2.64
N LEU A 106 -16.90 3.06 2.40
CA LEU A 106 -15.56 3.12 2.99
C LEU A 106 -14.82 4.41 2.61
N ILE A 107 -14.86 4.75 1.32
CA ILE A 107 -14.25 5.95 0.76
C ILE A 107 -14.83 7.21 1.43
N THR A 108 -16.16 7.27 1.61
CA THR A 108 -16.83 8.45 2.20
C THR A 108 -16.56 8.54 3.71
N THR A 109 -16.42 7.40 4.39
CA THR A 109 -16.27 7.35 5.85
C THR A 109 -14.83 7.62 6.29
N VAL A 110 -13.85 7.18 5.50
CA VAL A 110 -12.43 7.11 5.92
C VAL A 110 -11.49 7.84 4.95
N GLY A 111 -11.91 8.12 3.72
CA GLY A 111 -11.04 8.64 2.67
C GLY A 111 -10.55 10.06 2.92
N GLU A 112 -9.23 10.23 2.98
CA GLU A 112 -8.58 11.54 2.96
C GLU A 112 -8.55 12.12 1.53
N ASP A 113 -9.20 13.26 1.34
CA ASP A 113 -9.04 14.17 0.18
C ASP A 113 -9.21 13.50 -1.20
N ILE A 114 -10.45 13.14 -1.54
CA ILE A 114 -10.80 12.56 -2.86
C ILE A 114 -10.94 13.70 -3.88
N LYS A 115 -9.82 14.16 -4.44
CA LYS A 115 -9.83 15.15 -5.54
C LYS A 115 -9.64 14.56 -6.94
N GLU A 116 -9.58 13.24 -7.10
CA GLU A 116 -9.16 12.67 -8.39
C GLU A 116 -10.05 11.54 -8.92
N ASN A 117 -10.30 11.60 -10.23
CA ASN A 117 -11.00 10.61 -11.08
C ASN A 117 -10.17 9.32 -11.29
N TRP A 118 -9.53 8.81 -10.25
CA TRP A 118 -8.70 7.61 -10.37
C TRP A 118 -9.53 6.37 -10.06
N ILE A 119 -9.26 5.33 -10.85
CA ILE A 119 -9.73 3.96 -10.63
C ILE A 119 -9.34 3.44 -9.24
N THR A 120 -8.25 3.97 -8.67
CA THR A 120 -7.77 3.65 -7.33
C THR A 120 -7.86 4.89 -6.45
N LYS A 121 -8.56 4.79 -5.32
CA LYS A 121 -8.67 5.85 -4.33
C LYS A 121 -7.81 5.53 -3.11
N LYS A 122 -7.26 6.57 -2.47
CA LYS A 122 -6.50 6.43 -1.23
C LYS A 122 -7.43 6.65 -0.05
N LEU A 123 -7.44 5.72 0.90
CA LEU A 123 -8.16 5.86 2.16
C LEU A 123 -7.31 6.64 3.17
N LYS A 124 -6.03 6.29 3.27
CA LYS A 124 -5.08 6.89 4.19
C LYS A 124 -3.68 6.82 3.60
N THR A 125 -2.88 7.87 3.80
CA THR A 125 -1.47 7.90 3.37
C THR A 125 -0.55 8.23 4.53
N TRP A 126 0.55 7.51 4.65
CA TRP A 126 1.63 7.78 5.59
C TRP A 126 2.92 8.09 4.83
N ASN A 127 3.60 9.14 5.26
CA ASN A 127 4.90 9.51 4.71
C ASN A 127 5.98 8.60 5.32
N VAL A 128 6.78 7.96 4.46
CA VAL A 128 7.89 7.11 4.93
C VAL A 128 9.18 7.91 4.90
N ARG A 129 9.54 8.48 3.75
CA ARG A 129 10.80 9.20 3.58
C ARG A 129 10.81 10.08 2.34
N LYS A 130 11.61 11.13 2.37
CA LYS A 130 12.12 11.82 1.17
C LYS A 130 13.61 11.52 1.02
N CYS A 131 14.02 10.97 -0.10
CA CYS A 131 15.38 10.54 -0.40
C CYS A 131 15.97 11.48 -1.45
N THR A 132 17.18 11.94 -1.22
CA THR A 132 17.96 12.77 -2.14
C THR A 132 19.11 11.96 -2.76
N GLU A 133 19.58 12.36 -3.95
CA GLU A 133 20.65 11.64 -4.67
C GLU A 133 22.01 11.62 -3.95
N ASN A 134 22.21 12.50 -2.95
CA ASN A 134 23.49 12.62 -2.23
C ASN A 134 23.55 11.79 -0.93
N GLU A 135 22.45 11.13 -0.55
CA GLU A 135 22.40 10.30 0.64
C GLU A 135 23.02 8.92 0.42
N GLU A 136 23.67 8.39 1.45
CA GLU A 136 24.19 7.03 1.43
C GLU A 136 23.04 6.01 1.45
N LEU A 137 23.12 5.00 0.56
CA LEU A 137 22.07 4.02 0.39
C LEU A 137 21.76 3.22 1.67
N GLU A 138 22.78 2.93 2.49
CA GLU A 138 22.61 2.20 3.75
C GLU A 138 21.80 3.02 4.76
N THR A 139 22.02 4.34 4.83
CA THR A 139 21.22 5.25 5.65
C THR A 139 19.76 5.30 5.16
N ILE A 140 19.57 5.40 3.83
CA ILE A 140 18.22 5.34 3.22
C ILE A 140 17.53 4.03 3.58
N LYS A 141 18.23 2.88 3.45
CA LYS A 141 17.71 1.55 3.76
C LYS A 141 17.33 1.42 5.24
N ALA A 142 18.20 1.85 6.14
CA ALA A 142 17.96 1.78 7.58
C ALA A 142 16.73 2.59 7.98
N ASP A 143 16.62 3.83 7.50
CA ASP A 143 15.52 4.73 7.84
C ASP A 143 14.19 4.28 7.21
N ILE A 144 14.19 3.84 5.95
CA ILE A 144 12.99 3.27 5.31
C ILE A 144 12.48 2.07 6.13
N ASN A 145 13.36 1.14 6.49
CA ASN A 145 12.98 -0.04 7.25
C ASN A 145 12.41 0.33 8.64
N SER A 146 13.09 1.25 9.34
CA SER A 146 12.67 1.72 10.66
C SER A 146 11.28 2.37 10.60
N THR A 147 11.08 3.31 9.68
CA THR A 147 9.79 4.01 9.54
C THR A 147 8.67 3.08 9.06
N LEU A 148 8.94 2.18 8.10
CA LEU A 148 7.95 1.21 7.65
C LEU A 148 7.52 0.25 8.77
N ASN A 149 8.47 -0.21 9.60
CA ASN A 149 8.13 -1.03 10.77
C ASN A 149 7.25 -0.24 11.75
N SER A 150 7.62 1.00 12.06
CA SER A 150 6.82 1.86 12.95
C SER A 150 5.40 2.08 12.43
N ILE A 151 5.24 2.37 11.13
CA ILE A 151 3.93 2.57 10.51
C ILE A 151 3.12 1.27 10.54
N LEU A 152 3.74 0.12 10.21
CA LEU A 152 3.04 -1.16 10.22
C LEU A 152 2.58 -1.55 11.63
N GLU A 153 3.46 -1.42 12.62
CA GLU A 153 3.25 -1.91 13.98
C GLU A 153 2.38 -0.98 14.84
N ASN A 154 2.24 0.30 14.45
CA ASN A 154 1.44 1.27 15.19
C ASN A 154 0.29 1.81 14.34
N ASP A 155 0.60 2.48 13.24
CA ASP A 155 -0.39 3.29 12.53
C ASP A 155 -1.37 2.44 11.72
N ILE A 156 -0.88 1.42 11.01
CA ILE A 156 -1.71 0.48 10.25
C ILE A 156 -2.61 -0.31 11.20
N ILE A 157 -2.04 -0.86 12.29
CA ILE A 157 -2.82 -1.61 13.28
C ILE A 157 -3.90 -0.73 13.92
N ASN A 158 -3.57 0.52 14.27
CA ASN A 158 -4.55 1.46 14.82
C ASN A 158 -5.62 1.83 13.80
N PHE A 159 -5.23 2.13 12.56
CA PHE A 159 -6.16 2.44 11.47
C PHE A 159 -7.14 1.29 11.20
N GLU A 160 -6.63 0.07 11.12
CA GLU A 160 -7.43 -1.13 10.97
C GLU A 160 -8.40 -1.33 12.14
N ARG A 161 -7.92 -1.14 13.37
CA ARG A 161 -8.73 -1.30 14.58
C ARG A 161 -9.84 -0.27 14.70
N GLU A 162 -9.55 0.99 14.38
CA GLU A 162 -10.46 2.11 14.64
C GLU A 162 -11.44 2.35 13.51
N PHE A 163 -11.04 2.06 12.27
CA PHE A 163 -11.87 2.37 11.11
C PHE A 163 -12.39 1.11 10.42
N LEU A 164 -11.55 0.10 10.24
CA LEU A 164 -11.93 -1.05 9.42
C LEU A 164 -12.67 -2.15 10.21
N LYS A 165 -12.22 -2.49 11.41
CA LYS A 165 -12.87 -3.50 12.27
C LYS A 165 -14.29 -3.14 12.70
N PRO A 166 -14.65 -1.89 13.04
CA PRO A 166 -16.03 -1.55 13.37
C PRO A 166 -16.99 -1.67 12.19
N ILE A 167 -16.47 -1.57 10.95
CA ILE A 167 -17.25 -1.74 9.73
C ILE A 167 -17.54 -3.23 9.48
N LEU A 168 -16.63 -4.13 9.85
CA LEU A 168 -16.86 -5.57 9.84
C LEU A 168 -17.96 -5.98 10.82
N LYS A 169 -17.92 -5.47 12.06
CA LYS A 169 -18.91 -5.81 13.11
C LYS A 169 -20.33 -5.30 12.86
N LYS A 170 -20.52 -4.34 11.95
CA LYS A 170 -21.84 -3.82 11.58
C LYS A 170 -22.51 -4.62 10.45
N ASN A 171 -21.78 -5.52 9.79
CA ASN A 171 -22.24 -6.33 8.67
C ASN A 171 -22.38 -7.83 9.03
N GLU A 172 -22.15 -8.20 10.30
CA GLU A 172 -22.54 -9.49 10.91
C GLU A 172 -23.96 -9.37 11.50
#